data_AF-A0A935FA19-F1
#
_entry.id   AF-A0A935FA19-F1
#
_cell.length_a   1.000
_cell.length_b   1.000
_cell.length_c   1.000
_cell.angle_alpha   90.00
_cell.angle_beta   90.00
_cell.angle_gamma   90.00
#
_symmetry.space_group_name_H-M   'P 1'
#
loop_
_entity.id
_entity.type
_entity.pdbx_description
1 polymer ?
#
loop_
_entity_poly.entity_id
_entity_poly.type
_entity_poly.pdbx_seq_one_letter_code
_entity_poly.pdbx_strand_id
1 'polypeptide(L)'
;MGARFNLVIGDCCNDDIFSVNIEGRKPSNTKGSGIEWDEANIRSLFLNKTPLSVIATAAKEGQRAAAKNGFGSFFTEFLKKSIESHCSRIRANVSWDLVLTQAKIKTSQHLMNSCKEPKTAENGCVQNPDSNIFIGR
;
A
#
# COMPACT_ATOMS: atom_id res chain seq x y z
N MET A 1 30.20 0.41 -5.14
CA MET A 1 28.96 -0.37 -4.88
C MET A 1 27.79 0.60 -4.87
N GLY A 2 26.80 0.41 -5.73
CA GLY A 2 25.64 1.30 -5.83
C GLY A 2 24.45 0.70 -5.09
N ALA A 3 23.83 1.46 -4.20
CA ALA A 3 22.53 1.11 -3.64
C ALA A 3 21.54 0.96 -4.81
N ARG A 4 20.89 -0.20 -4.92
CA ARG A 4 19.89 -0.50 -5.95
C ARG A 4 18.60 -0.84 -5.24
N PHE A 5 17.68 0.12 -5.23
CA PHE A 5 16.31 -0.09 -4.79
C PHE A 5 15.39 -0.11 -6.01
N ASN A 6 14.59 -1.17 -6.15
CA ASN A 6 13.54 -1.27 -7.17
C ASN A 6 12.18 -1.38 -6.49
N LEU A 7 11.21 -0.63 -6.98
CA LEU A 7 9.82 -0.69 -6.53
C LEU A 7 8.91 -0.95 -7.72
N VAL A 8 8.21 -2.08 -7.69
CA VAL A 8 7.20 -2.47 -8.69
C VAL A 8 5.84 -2.51 -8.00
N ILE A 9 4.89 -1.76 -8.54
CA ILE A 9 3.53 -1.66 -8.00
C ILE A 9 2.55 -2.10 -9.08
N GLY A 10 1.76 -3.13 -8.78
CA GLY A 10 0.63 -3.58 -9.60
C GLY A 10 -0.68 -3.18 -8.94
N ASP A 11 -1.25 -2.05 -9.34
CA ASP A 11 -2.52 -1.55 -8.79
C ASP A 11 -3.68 -1.84 -9.76
N CYS A 12 -4.17 -3.07 -9.70
CA CYS A 12 -5.26 -3.57 -10.53
C CYS A 12 -6.02 -4.68 -9.80
N CYS A 13 -7.21 -5.01 -10.29
CA CYS A 13 -7.90 -6.24 -9.89
C CYS A 13 -7.07 -7.46 -10.29
N ASN A 14 -7.11 -8.49 -9.46
CA ASN A 14 -6.45 -9.76 -9.69
C ASN A 14 -7.49 -10.89 -9.65
N ASP A 15 -8.62 -10.64 -10.33
CA ASP A 15 -9.73 -11.58 -10.50
C ASP A 15 -9.99 -11.82 -12.00
N ASP A 16 -11.22 -11.68 -12.47
CA ASP A 16 -11.61 -11.87 -13.86
C ASP A 16 -11.43 -10.59 -14.71
N ILE A 17 -10.97 -10.74 -15.96
CA ILE A 17 -10.71 -9.59 -16.87
C ILE A 17 -11.98 -8.81 -17.26
N PHE A 18 -13.17 -9.40 -17.07
CA PHE A 18 -14.46 -8.78 -17.31
C PHE A 18 -15.06 -8.15 -16.04
N SER A 19 -14.38 -8.26 -14.90
CA SER A 19 -14.83 -7.67 -13.65
C SER A 19 -14.85 -6.15 -13.72
N VAL A 20 -15.92 -5.57 -13.17
CA VAL A 20 -16.06 -4.12 -13.04
C VAL A 20 -15.27 -3.61 -11.83
N ASN A 21 -14.77 -2.38 -11.97
CA ASN A 21 -14.10 -1.69 -10.87
C ASN A 21 -15.03 -1.52 -9.68
N ILE A 22 -14.50 -1.75 -8.47
CA ILE A 22 -15.24 -1.53 -7.23
C ILE A 22 -15.04 -0.08 -6.80
N GLU A 23 -16.13 0.68 -6.73
CA GLU A 23 -16.11 2.02 -6.16
C GLU A 23 -16.40 1.96 -4.66
N GLY A 24 -15.40 2.27 -3.84
CA GLY A 24 -15.55 2.32 -2.39
C GLY A 24 -15.97 3.69 -1.86
N ARG A 25 -16.21 3.78 -0.56
CA ARG A 25 -16.47 5.06 0.11
C ARG A 25 -15.15 5.81 0.31
N LYS A 26 -15.09 7.11 -0.01
CA LYS A 26 -13.90 7.92 0.24
C LYS A 26 -13.49 7.86 1.73
N PRO A 27 -12.22 7.56 2.08
CA PRO A 27 -11.71 7.72 3.44
C PRO A 27 -11.84 9.17 3.92
N SER A 28 -11.91 9.38 5.23
CA SER A 28 -11.82 10.73 5.78
C SER A 28 -10.48 11.38 5.41
N ASN A 29 -10.53 12.63 4.98
CA ASN A 29 -9.31 13.41 4.75
C ASN A 29 -8.72 13.78 6.12
N THR A 30 -7.56 13.24 6.45
CA THR A 30 -6.70 13.81 7.48
C THR A 30 -5.85 14.91 6.87
N LYS A 31 -5.84 16.11 7.47
CA LYS A 31 -4.87 17.15 7.12
C LYS A 31 -3.45 16.58 7.26
N GLY A 32 -2.55 17.01 6.38
CA GLY A 32 -1.13 16.66 6.49
C GLY A 32 -0.62 17.01 7.89
N SER A 33 0.15 16.11 8.48
CA SER A 33 0.56 16.21 9.89
C SER A 33 1.55 17.34 10.16
N GLY A 34 2.11 17.97 9.12
CA GLY A 34 3.18 18.96 9.25
C GLY A 34 4.49 18.38 9.80
N ILE A 35 4.57 17.05 9.94
CA ILE A 35 5.73 16.39 10.52
C ILE A 35 6.86 16.38 9.48
N GLU A 36 8.02 16.88 9.90
CA GLU A 36 9.22 16.87 9.10
C GLU A 36 9.71 15.44 8.83
N TRP A 37 10.30 15.26 7.65
CA TRP A 37 10.96 14.01 7.30
C TRP A 37 12.33 13.89 7.95
N ASP A 38 12.73 12.65 8.14
CA ASP A 38 14.02 12.26 8.68
C ASP A 38 14.88 11.64 7.57
N GLU A 39 16.09 12.18 7.41
CA GLU A 39 17.00 11.73 6.36
C GLU A 39 17.41 10.26 6.59
N ALA A 40 17.67 9.84 7.83
CA ALA A 40 18.09 8.47 8.11
C ALA A 40 16.98 7.47 7.77
N ASN A 41 15.72 7.79 8.05
CA ASN A 41 14.57 6.98 7.67
C ASN A 41 14.43 6.86 6.15
N ILE A 42 14.55 7.97 5.40
CA ILE A 42 14.52 7.95 3.93
C ILE A 42 15.66 7.09 3.39
N ARG A 43 16.88 7.28 3.90
CA ARG A 43 18.04 6.49 3.47
C ARG A 43 17.88 5.00 3.78
N SER A 44 17.29 4.65 4.92
CA SER A 44 16.99 3.26 5.27
C SER A 44 16.06 2.59 4.26
N LEU A 45 15.03 3.32 3.80
CA LEU A 45 14.06 2.80 2.83
C LEU A 45 14.63 2.74 1.41
N PHE A 46 15.28 3.81 0.94
CA PHE A 46 15.58 3.96 -0.50
C PHE A 46 17.06 3.75 -0.83
N LEU A 47 17.96 3.96 0.13
CA LEU A 47 19.41 3.92 -0.05
C LEU A 47 20.09 2.87 0.84
N ASN A 48 19.40 1.77 1.14
CA ASN A 48 19.98 0.67 1.88
C ASN A 48 21.24 0.15 1.17
N LYS A 49 22.28 -0.18 1.94
CA LYS A 49 23.53 -0.76 1.41
C LYS A 49 23.27 -2.10 0.73
N THR A 50 22.29 -2.85 1.23
CA THR A 50 21.84 -4.11 0.65
C THR A 50 20.86 -3.83 -0.48
N PRO A 51 21.13 -4.27 -1.73
CA PRO A 51 20.19 -4.15 -2.83
C PRO A 51 18.85 -4.79 -2.49
N LEU A 52 17.75 -4.12 -2.82
CA LEU A 52 16.42 -4.54 -2.41
C LEU A 52 15.42 -4.25 -3.51
N SER A 53 14.59 -5.24 -3.84
CA SER A 53 13.48 -5.09 -4.80
C SER A 53 12.17 -5.42 -4.11
N VAL A 54 11.20 -4.51 -4.18
CA VAL A 54 9.84 -4.69 -3.68
C VAL A 54 8.93 -4.89 -4.88
N ILE A 55 8.13 -5.94 -4.84
CA ILE A 55 6.94 -6.08 -5.68
C ILE A 55 5.71 -6.05 -4.77
N ALA A 56 4.74 -5.21 -5.09
CA ALA A 56 3.51 -5.11 -4.32
C ALA A 56 2.29 -5.01 -5.25
N THR A 57 1.23 -5.74 -4.92
CA THR A 57 -0.03 -5.76 -5.66
C THR A 57 -1.17 -5.28 -4.78
N ALA A 58 -2.12 -4.56 -5.37
CA ALA A 58 -3.27 -4.02 -4.65
C ALA A 58 -4.27 -5.07 -4.17
N ALA A 59 -4.27 -6.23 -4.82
CA ALA A 59 -5.18 -7.33 -4.56
C ALA A 59 -4.45 -8.67 -4.72
N LYS A 60 -4.80 -9.62 -3.84
CA LYS A 60 -4.44 -11.04 -4.00
C LYS A 60 -5.25 -11.68 -5.13
N GLU A 61 -4.79 -12.84 -5.58
CA GLU A 61 -5.51 -13.66 -6.55
C GLU A 61 -6.97 -13.89 -6.10
N GLY A 62 -7.89 -13.74 -7.04
CA GLY A 62 -9.34 -13.80 -6.84
C GLY A 62 -9.97 -12.55 -6.21
N GLN A 63 -9.23 -11.45 -6.05
CA GLN A 63 -9.76 -10.22 -5.42
C GLN A 63 -9.71 -9.00 -6.35
N ARG A 64 -10.64 -8.08 -6.12
CA ARG A 64 -10.73 -6.81 -6.83
C ARG A 64 -10.00 -5.72 -6.08
N ALA A 65 -9.36 -4.81 -6.82
CA ALA A 65 -8.84 -3.57 -6.27
C ALA A 65 -9.95 -2.50 -6.31
N ALA A 66 -10.18 -1.84 -5.17
CA ALA A 66 -11.18 -0.80 -5.07
C ALA A 66 -10.55 0.60 -5.08
N ALA A 67 -11.30 1.54 -5.63
CA ALA A 67 -10.90 2.92 -5.78
C ALA A 67 -12.08 3.87 -5.51
N LYS A 68 -11.79 5.17 -5.46
CA LYS A 68 -12.83 6.20 -5.48
C LYS A 68 -12.46 7.31 -6.43
N ASN A 69 -13.39 7.70 -7.30
CA ASN A 69 -13.27 8.86 -8.17
C ASN A 69 -12.89 10.11 -7.35
N GLY A 70 -11.84 10.81 -7.77
CA GLY A 70 -11.30 11.98 -7.07
C GLY A 70 -10.53 11.70 -5.77
N PHE A 71 -10.28 10.43 -5.43
CA PHE A 71 -9.36 10.03 -4.36
C PHE A 71 -8.24 9.11 -4.88
N GLY A 72 -8.56 8.21 -5.82
CA GLY A 72 -7.63 7.22 -6.35
C GLY A 72 -7.89 5.81 -5.80
N SER A 73 -7.00 4.88 -6.13
CA SER A 73 -6.99 3.53 -5.56
C SER A 73 -6.66 3.58 -4.08
N PHE A 74 -7.38 2.80 -3.28
CA PHE A 74 -7.13 2.77 -1.85
C PHE A 74 -5.74 2.22 -1.52
N PHE A 75 -5.28 1.20 -2.25
CA PHE A 75 -3.97 0.62 -1.99
C PHE A 75 -2.85 1.64 -2.22
N THR A 76 -2.81 2.27 -3.39
CA THR A 76 -1.77 3.26 -3.71
C THR A 76 -1.80 4.45 -2.75
N GLU A 77 -2.99 4.96 -2.40
CA GLU A 77 -3.12 6.06 -1.45
C GLU A 77 -2.65 5.69 -0.04
N PHE A 78 -2.98 4.49 0.45
CA PHE A 78 -2.51 4.03 1.75
C PHE A 78 -1.04 3.64 1.76
N LEU A 79 -0.50 3.13 0.65
CA LEU A 79 0.93 2.91 0.47
C LEU A 79 1.70 4.22 0.54
N LYS A 80 1.27 5.24 -0.23
CA LYS A 80 1.85 6.58 -0.18
C LYS A 80 1.85 7.14 1.25
N LYS A 81 0.70 7.12 1.93
CA LYS A 81 0.60 7.59 3.33
C LYS A 81 1.47 6.79 4.29
N SER A 82 1.63 5.49 4.04
CA SER A 82 2.52 4.63 4.83
C SER A 82 3.98 5.03 4.64
N ILE A 83 4.41 5.27 3.41
CA ILE A 83 5.75 5.78 3.09
C ILE A 83 5.98 7.13 3.78
N GLU A 84 5.08 8.09 3.60
CA GLU A 84 5.18 9.42 4.23
C GLU A 84 5.26 9.34 5.76
N SER A 85 4.47 8.47 6.38
CA SER A 85 4.48 8.25 7.82
C SER A 85 5.80 7.64 8.29
N HIS A 86 6.38 6.68 7.56
CA HIS A 86 7.63 6.05 7.92
C HIS A 86 8.85 6.92 7.60
N CYS A 87 8.77 7.84 6.64
CA CYS A 87 9.81 8.83 6.42
C CYS A 87 9.86 9.93 7.51
N SER A 88 8.90 9.98 8.42
CA SER A 88 8.79 11.06 9.41
C SER A 88 9.75 10.89 10.60
N ARG A 89 10.09 12.01 11.28
CA ARG A 89 10.97 12.03 12.47
C ARG A 89 10.42 11.32 13.71
N ILE A 90 9.12 11.05 13.76
CA ILE A 90 8.50 10.37 14.91
C ILE A 90 8.62 8.84 14.83
N ARG A 91 9.19 8.31 13.74
CA ARG A 91 9.42 6.88 13.54
C ARG A 91 10.90 6.55 13.71
N ALA A 92 11.14 5.35 14.21
CA ALA A 92 12.46 4.74 14.29
C ALA A 92 12.38 3.33 13.69
N ASN A 93 13.54 2.76 13.32
CA ASN A 93 13.67 1.39 12.83
C ASN A 93 12.78 1.07 11.61
N VAL A 94 12.76 1.99 10.64
CA VAL A 94 11.88 1.91 9.48
C VAL A 94 12.37 0.87 8.47
N SER A 95 11.44 0.13 7.87
CA SER A 95 11.70 -0.89 6.86
C SER A 95 10.55 -0.98 5.85
N TRP A 96 10.83 -1.53 4.66
CA TRP A 96 9.78 -1.77 3.66
C TRP A 96 8.71 -2.75 4.15
N ASP A 97 9.08 -3.72 4.98
CA ASP A 97 8.12 -4.65 5.59
C ASP A 97 7.06 -3.91 6.43
N LEU A 98 7.48 -2.95 7.26
CA LEU A 98 6.57 -2.14 8.06
C LEU A 98 5.69 -1.24 7.18
N VAL A 99 6.28 -0.62 6.14
CA VAL A 99 5.56 0.22 5.18
C VAL A 99 4.45 -0.58 4.49
N LEU A 100 4.78 -1.74 3.95
CA LEU A 100 3.86 -2.60 3.19
C LEU A 100 2.79 -3.22 4.09
N THR A 101 3.17 -3.67 5.28
CA THR A 101 2.24 -4.20 6.29
C THR A 101 1.21 -3.15 6.71
N GLN A 102 1.64 -1.91 6.98
CA GLN A 102 0.71 -0.83 7.32
C GLN A 102 -0.21 -0.48 6.14
N ALA A 103 0.30 -0.44 4.91
CA ALA A 103 -0.51 -0.18 3.72
C ALA A 103 -1.59 -1.26 3.51
N LYS A 104 -1.21 -2.53 3.66
CA LYS A 104 -2.11 -3.69 3.62
C LYS A 104 -3.21 -3.56 4.66
N ILE A 105 -2.85 -3.38 5.93
CA ILE A 105 -3.82 -3.26 7.04
C ILE A 105 -4.82 -2.14 6.77
N LYS A 106 -4.34 -0.95 6.36
CA LYS A 106 -5.22 0.20 6.11
C LYS A 106 -6.17 -0.02 4.93
N THR A 107 -5.67 -0.64 3.86
CA THR A 107 -6.49 -1.00 2.70
C THR A 107 -7.59 -1.98 3.09
N SER A 108 -7.22 -3.11 3.69
CA SER A 108 -8.18 -4.16 4.07
C SER A 108 -9.21 -3.67 5.08
N GLN A 109 -8.77 -2.93 6.11
CA GLN A 109 -9.70 -2.35 7.10
C GLN A 109 -10.65 -1.34 6.48
N HIS A 110 -10.17 -0.49 5.57
CA HIS A 110 -11.00 0.52 4.95
C HIS A 110 -12.14 -0.11 4.13
N LEU A 111 -11.83 -1.13 3.33
CA LEU A 111 -12.85 -1.84 2.54
C LEU A 111 -13.84 -2.58 3.42
N MET A 112 -13.35 -3.36 4.39
CA MET A 112 -14.23 -4.10 5.31
C MET A 112 -15.17 -3.17 6.08
N ASN A 113 -14.75 -1.96 6.43
CA ASN A 113 -15.59 -1.02 7.17
C ASN A 113 -16.54 -0.21 6.27
N SER A 114 -16.26 -0.11 4.98
CA SER A 114 -17.04 0.70 4.03
C SER A 114 -18.10 -0.11 3.29
N CYS A 115 -17.97 -1.43 3.29
CA CYS A 115 -18.88 -2.34 2.61
C CYS A 115 -20.13 -2.71 3.44
N LYS A 116 -21.22 -3.00 2.72
CA LYS A 116 -22.44 -3.62 3.29
C LYS A 116 -22.25 -5.13 3.41
N GLU A 117 -22.95 -5.75 4.35
CA GLU A 117 -22.94 -7.21 4.50
C GLU A 117 -23.71 -7.92 3.35
N PRO A 118 -23.33 -9.14 2.97
CA PRO A 118 -22.19 -9.91 3.50
C PRO A 118 -20.85 -9.43 2.92
N LYS A 119 -19.78 -9.38 3.70
CA LYS A 119 -18.45 -8.97 3.20
C LYS A 119 -17.70 -10.15 2.58
N THR A 120 -17.66 -10.24 1.26
CA THR A 120 -16.97 -11.34 0.55
C THR A 120 -15.95 -10.82 -0.47
N ALA A 121 -15.15 -11.73 -1.03
CA ALA A 121 -14.26 -11.38 -2.14
C ALA A 121 -15.06 -11.15 -3.42
N GLU A 122 -16.12 -11.95 -3.67
CA GLU A 122 -16.90 -11.86 -4.91
C GLU A 122 -17.63 -10.52 -5.06
N ASN A 123 -18.11 -9.94 -3.94
CA ASN A 123 -18.74 -8.63 -3.97
C ASN A 123 -17.76 -7.46 -3.81
N GLY A 124 -16.45 -7.74 -3.86
CA GLY A 124 -15.40 -6.70 -3.84
C GLY A 124 -15.18 -6.04 -2.49
N CYS A 125 -15.67 -6.64 -1.40
CA CYS A 125 -15.55 -6.09 -0.05
C CYS A 125 -14.30 -6.56 0.71
N VAL A 126 -13.58 -7.51 0.14
CA VAL A 126 -12.31 -8.00 0.65
C VAL A 126 -11.21 -7.63 -0.34
N GLN A 127 -10.31 -6.75 0.11
CA GLN A 127 -9.11 -6.39 -0.62
C GLN A 127 -7.89 -6.58 0.29
N ASN A 128 -7.07 -7.57 -0.03
CA ASN A 128 -5.83 -7.86 0.67
C ASN A 128 -4.67 -7.60 -0.28
N PRO A 129 -3.98 -6.45 -0.15
CA PRO A 129 -2.73 -6.25 -0.85
C PRO A 129 -1.72 -7.36 -0.51
N ASP A 130 -0.89 -7.71 -1.49
CA ASP A 130 0.20 -8.65 -1.31
C ASP A 130 1.53 -8.03 -1.70
N SER A 131 2.62 -8.52 -1.11
CA SER A 131 3.93 -7.96 -1.40
C SER A 131 5.04 -8.94 -1.10
N ASN A 132 6.08 -8.92 -1.93
CA ASN A 132 7.31 -9.67 -1.71
C ASN A 132 8.52 -8.73 -1.74
N ILE A 133 9.48 -9.00 -0.86
CA ILE A 133 10.76 -8.29 -0.78
C ILE A 133 11.87 -9.26 -1.18
N PHE A 134 12.61 -8.91 -2.22
CA PHE A 134 13.77 -9.66 -2.70
C PHE A 134 15.04 -8.93 -2.33
N ILE A 135 15.95 -9.63 -1.67
CA ILE A 135 17.29 -9.13 -1.35
C ILE A 135 18.20 -9.50 -2.51
N GLY A 136 18.76 -8.50 -3.18
CA GLY A 136 19.73 -8.70 -4.26
C GLY A 136 21.10 -9.08 -3.69
N ARG A 137 21.83 -9.90 -4.45
CA ARG A 137 23.23 -10.23 -4.18
C ARG A 137 24.16 -9.17 -4.77
#